data_AF-A0A7S4ERJ5-F1
#
_entry.id   AF-A0A7S4ERJ5-F1
#
_cell.length_a   1.000
_cell.length_b   1.000
_cell.length_c   1.000
_cell.angle_alpha   90.00
_cell.angle_beta   90.00
_cell.angle_gamma   90.00
#
_symmetry.space_group_name_H-M   'P 1'
#
loop_
_entity.id
_entity.type
_entity.pdbx_description
1 polymer ?
#
loop_
_entity_poly.entity_id
_entity_poly.type
_entity_poly.pdbx_seq_one_letter_code
_entity_poly.pdbx_strand_id
1 'polypeptide(L)'
;AILDSCFLAQEGRLLFLTTNHVERLDPALIRPGRVDVRVPFHLCSSAQLEAYVRHFYGTEAAAAAARSLGAAVPNRTLSVAQLQGALMRAPDSPDEGAKAVLSLLDNARIDAAHHVIDASEEERPLHATADAARGP
;
A
#
# COMPACT_ATOMS: atom_id res chain seq x y z
N ALA A 1 -22.66 -3.16 17.81
CA ALA A 1 -23.90 -2.35 17.68
C ALA A 1 -24.12 -1.83 16.26
N ILE A 2 -23.24 -1.00 15.66
CA ILE A 2 -23.48 -0.48 14.29
C ILE A 2 -23.20 -1.54 13.20
N LEU A 3 -22.15 -2.35 13.36
CA LEU A 3 -21.81 -3.39 12.38
C LEU A 3 -22.84 -4.52 12.34
N ASP A 4 -23.42 -4.92 13.48
CA ASP A 4 -24.41 -5.99 13.56
C ASP A 4 -25.67 -5.70 12.71
N SER A 5 -26.16 -4.46 12.72
CA SER A 5 -27.29 -4.03 11.88
C SER A 5 -26.97 -4.00 10.38
N CYS A 6 -25.69 -3.84 10.00
CA CYS A 6 -25.24 -3.89 8.62
C CYS A 6 -25.16 -5.33 8.10
N PHE A 7 -24.83 -6.30 8.96
CA PHE A 7 -24.85 -7.73 8.61
C PHE A 7 -26.26 -8.29 8.40
N LEU A 8 -27.28 -7.67 8.99
CA LEU A 8 -28.69 -8.02 8.75
C LEU A 8 -29.23 -7.47 7.42
N ALA A 9 -28.47 -6.61 6.73
CA ALA A 9 -28.89 -5.96 5.50
C ALA A 9 -28.51 -6.79 4.27
N GLN A 10 -29.42 -7.69 3.85
CA GLN A 10 -29.65 -8.19 2.48
C GLN A 10 -28.42 -8.70 1.70
N GLU A 11 -28.50 -9.95 1.25
CA GLU A 11 -27.53 -10.61 0.37
C GLU A 11 -27.02 -9.69 -0.76
N GLY A 12 -25.71 -9.76 -1.08
CA GLY A 12 -25.11 -9.06 -2.22
C GLY A 12 -24.40 -7.72 -1.94
N ARG A 13 -23.94 -7.47 -0.71
CA ARG A 13 -23.17 -6.24 -0.36
C ARG A 13 -21.71 -6.56 -0.03
N LEU A 14 -20.79 -5.72 -0.51
CA LEU A 14 -19.38 -5.73 -0.12
C LEU A 14 -19.11 -4.56 0.84
N LEU A 15 -18.53 -4.85 2.00
CA LEU A 15 -18.12 -3.87 3.00
C LEU A 15 -16.59 -3.74 2.99
N PHE A 16 -16.09 -2.52 2.85
CA PHE A 16 -14.67 -2.21 2.99
C PHE A 16 -14.43 -1.49 4.32
N LEU A 17 -13.41 -1.93 5.04
CA LEU A 17 -12.97 -1.34 6.31
C LEU A 17 -11.48 -1.02 6.20
N THR A 18 -11.08 0.12 6.73
CA THR A 18 -9.68 0.56 6.79
C THR A 18 -9.30 0.87 8.23
N THR A 19 -8.15 0.39 8.69
CA THR A 19 -7.60 0.74 10.00
C THR A 19 -6.08 0.87 9.89
N ASN A 20 -5.51 1.84 10.60
CA ASN A 20 -4.05 1.92 10.78
C ASN A 20 -3.58 1.02 11.92
N HIS A 21 -4.48 0.62 12.82
CA HIS A 21 -4.19 -0.11 14.05
C HIS A 21 -5.14 -1.30 14.18
N VAL A 22 -4.74 -2.45 13.60
CA VAL A 22 -5.57 -3.67 13.60
C VAL A 22 -5.61 -4.32 14.98
N GLU A 23 -4.55 -4.17 15.77
CA GLU A 23 -4.39 -4.65 17.14
C GLU A 23 -5.36 -4.00 18.13
N ARG A 24 -5.91 -2.84 17.78
CA ARG A 24 -6.88 -2.10 18.60
C ARG A 24 -8.33 -2.46 18.27
N LEU A 25 -8.57 -3.28 17.24
CA LEU A 25 -9.91 -3.73 16.91
C LEU A 25 -10.38 -4.82 17.87
N ASP A 26 -11.66 -4.78 18.22
CA ASP A 26 -12.29 -5.86 18.97
C ASP A 26 -12.18 -7.16 18.14
N PRO A 27 -11.63 -8.25 18.71
CA PRO A 27 -11.50 -9.53 18.02
C PRO A 27 -12.82 -10.06 17.46
N ALA A 28 -13.97 -9.69 18.04
CA ALA A 28 -15.30 -10.05 17.55
C ALA A 28 -15.68 -9.37 16.23
N LEU A 29 -15.01 -8.28 15.83
CA LEU A 29 -15.24 -7.61 14.54
C LEU A 29 -14.49 -8.28 13.38
N ILE A 30 -13.37 -8.94 13.67
CA ILE A 30 -12.48 -9.57 12.67
C ILE A 30 -12.68 -11.09 12.54
N ARG A 31 -13.74 -11.64 13.16
CA ARG A 31 -14.03 -13.08 13.06
C ARG A 31 -14.52 -13.45 11.65
N PRO A 32 -14.30 -14.71 11.23
CA PRO A 32 -14.89 -15.24 10.01
C PRO A 32 -16.42 -15.03 9.97
N GLY A 33 -16.96 -14.63 8.82
CA GLY A 33 -18.36 -14.23 8.65
C GLY A 33 -18.63 -12.73 8.89
N ARG A 34 -17.62 -11.96 9.32
CA ARG A 34 -17.67 -10.48 9.35
C ARG A 34 -16.61 -9.84 8.47
N VAL A 35 -15.36 -10.27 8.63
CA VAL A 35 -14.24 -9.84 7.79
C VAL A 35 -13.54 -11.10 7.30
N ASP A 36 -13.76 -11.43 6.03
CA ASP A 36 -13.24 -12.67 5.43
C ASP A 36 -11.89 -12.47 4.74
N VAL A 37 -11.58 -11.23 4.32
CA VAL A 37 -10.34 -10.87 3.62
C VAL A 37 -9.63 -9.73 4.34
N ARG A 38 -8.34 -9.90 4.60
CA ARG A 38 -7.45 -8.88 5.18
C ARG A 38 -6.30 -8.64 4.22
N VAL A 39 -6.10 -7.37 3.86
CA VAL A 39 -5.00 -6.95 2.97
C VAL A 39 -4.15 -5.92 3.71
N PRO A 40 -2.90 -6.25 4.07
CA PRO A 40 -2.01 -5.28 4.70
C PRO A 40 -1.51 -4.27 3.66
N PHE A 41 -1.56 -2.99 4.01
CA PHE A 41 -0.95 -1.92 3.22
C PHE A 41 0.40 -1.55 3.82
N HIS A 42 1.46 -1.76 3.04
CA HIS A 42 2.83 -1.49 3.47
C HIS A 42 3.38 -0.20 2.85
N LEU A 43 4.49 0.27 3.41
CA LEU A 43 5.33 1.27 2.76
C LEU A 43 5.89 0.73 1.43
N CYS A 44 6.20 1.64 0.52
CA CYS A 44 6.59 1.32 -0.85
C CYS A 44 7.81 0.40 -0.88
N SER A 45 7.69 -0.69 -1.64
CA SER A 45 8.86 -1.45 -2.06
C SER A 45 9.66 -0.69 -3.11
N SER A 46 10.94 -1.07 -3.29
CA SER A 46 11.78 -0.52 -4.36
C SER A 46 11.14 -0.73 -5.73
N ALA A 47 10.57 -1.92 -5.99
CA ALA A 47 9.86 -2.23 -7.24
C ALA A 47 8.59 -1.37 -7.43
N GLN A 48 7.80 -1.16 -6.37
CA GLN A 48 6.63 -0.28 -6.43
C GLN A 48 7.03 1.18 -6.67
N LEU A 49 8.11 1.64 -6.04
CA LEU A 49 8.63 2.99 -6.24
C LEU A 49 9.07 3.18 -7.71
N GLU A 50 9.83 2.24 -8.25
CA GLU A 50 10.26 2.28 -9.65
C GLU A 50 9.06 2.32 -10.61
N ALA A 51 8.09 1.43 -10.40
CA ALA A 51 6.88 1.38 -11.22
C ALA A 51 6.08 2.69 -11.13
N TYR A 52 5.96 3.24 -9.92
CA TYR A 52 5.25 4.51 -9.69
C TYR A 52 5.92 5.67 -10.41
N VAL A 53 7.25 5.82 -10.30
CA VAL A 53 8.00 6.90 -10.96
C VAL A 53 7.90 6.78 -12.48
N ARG A 54 8.02 5.57 -13.04
CA ARG A 54 7.83 5.34 -14.47
C ARG A 54 6.42 5.73 -14.92
N HIS A 55 5.40 5.36 -14.15
CA HIS A 55 4.02 5.68 -14.45
C HIS A 55 3.72 7.18 -14.35
N PHE A 56 4.25 7.85 -13.34
CA PHE A 56 4.01 9.28 -13.08
C PHE A 56 4.52 10.16 -14.21
N TYR A 57 5.74 9.92 -14.71
CA TYR A 57 6.35 10.73 -15.76
C TYR A 57 6.09 10.22 -17.18
N GLY A 58 5.87 8.92 -17.37
CA GLY A 58 5.54 8.32 -18.67
C GLY A 58 6.61 8.48 -19.76
N THR A 59 7.87 8.78 -19.40
CA THR A 59 8.98 9.01 -20.35
C THR A 59 10.09 7.97 -20.19
N GLU A 60 10.87 7.77 -21.26
CA GLU A 60 12.09 6.94 -21.21
C GLU A 60 13.13 7.47 -20.20
N ALA A 61 13.22 8.80 -20.05
CA ALA A 61 14.08 9.44 -19.05
C ALA A 61 13.69 9.02 -17.61
N ALA A 62 12.40 8.81 -17.35
CA ALA A 62 11.92 8.35 -16.06
C ALA A 62 12.40 6.94 -15.72
N ALA A 63 12.72 6.09 -16.69
CA ALA A 63 13.19 4.73 -16.42
C ALA A 63 14.55 4.71 -15.72
N ALA A 64 15.46 5.63 -16.09
CA ALA A 64 16.77 5.77 -15.46
C ALA A 64 16.64 6.36 -14.05
N ALA A 65 15.88 7.45 -13.90
CA ALA A 65 15.59 8.06 -12.60
C ALA A 65 14.90 7.08 -11.63
N ALA A 66 13.92 6.31 -12.12
CA ALA A 66 13.23 5.28 -11.36
C ALA A 66 14.22 4.23 -10.82
N ARG A 67 15.06 3.64 -11.68
CA ARG A 67 16.06 2.64 -11.24
C ARG A 67 17.03 3.22 -10.22
N SER A 68 17.49 4.46 -10.44
CA SER A 68 18.39 5.14 -9.50
C SER A 68 17.73 5.32 -8.13
N LEU A 69 16.46 5.72 -8.10
CA LEU A 69 15.71 5.85 -6.85
C LEU A 69 15.44 4.50 -6.19
N GLY A 70 15.05 3.48 -6.97
CA GLY A 70 14.82 2.13 -6.46
C GLY A 70 16.05 1.52 -5.78
N ALA A 71 17.25 1.86 -6.26
CA ALA A 71 18.52 1.48 -5.65
C ALA A 71 18.94 2.35 -4.46
N ALA A 72 18.62 3.65 -4.49
CA ALA A 72 19.05 4.61 -3.46
C ALA A 72 18.12 4.67 -2.24
N VAL A 73 16.81 4.44 -2.43
CA VAL A 73 15.80 4.50 -1.36
C VAL A 73 15.73 3.14 -0.66
N PRO A 74 15.97 3.06 0.67
CA PRO A 74 15.83 1.81 1.39
C PRO A 74 14.40 1.28 1.31
N ASN A 75 14.28 -0.04 1.20
CA ASN A 75 12.99 -0.71 1.03
C ASN A 75 12.05 -0.41 2.21
N ARG A 76 10.76 -0.19 1.94
CA ARG A 76 9.72 0.09 2.95
C ARG A 76 9.98 1.33 3.81
N THR A 77 10.55 2.39 3.22
CA THR A 77 10.81 3.65 3.94
C THR A 77 9.76 4.73 3.68
N LEU A 78 9.22 4.79 2.46
CA LEU A 78 8.34 5.87 2.02
C LEU A 78 6.92 5.36 1.79
N SER A 79 5.93 6.14 2.20
CA SER A 79 4.55 5.93 1.74
C SER A 79 4.36 6.47 0.31
N VAL A 80 3.33 5.97 -0.38
CA VAL A 80 2.96 6.48 -1.71
C VAL A 80 2.67 7.99 -1.67
N ALA A 81 2.03 8.48 -0.61
CA ALA A 81 1.70 9.89 -0.44
C ALA A 81 2.96 10.77 -0.33
N GLN A 82 3.96 10.33 0.44
CA GLN A 82 5.25 11.01 0.57
C GLN A 82 6.01 11.04 -0.76
N LEU A 83 6.04 9.90 -1.46
CA LEU A 83 6.66 9.80 -2.78
C LEU A 83 5.99 10.77 -3.76
N GLN A 84 4.67 10.72 -3.88
CA GLN A 84 3.91 11.59 -4.76
C GLN A 84 4.11 13.06 -4.42
N GLY A 85 4.05 13.44 -3.13
CA GLY A 85 4.29 14.80 -2.68
C GLY A 85 5.68 15.32 -3.06
N ALA A 86 6.70 14.46 -3.05
CA ALA A 86 8.03 14.82 -3.52
C ALA A 86 8.11 15.00 -5.04
N LEU A 87 7.49 14.11 -5.82
CA LEU A 87 7.47 14.19 -7.29
C LEU A 87 6.67 15.40 -7.80
N MET A 88 5.60 15.78 -7.09
CA MET A 88 4.78 16.95 -7.42
C MET A 88 5.55 18.29 -7.32
N ARG A 89 6.74 18.32 -6.68
CA ARG A 89 7.61 19.50 -6.69
C ARG A 89 8.29 19.72 -8.04
N ALA A 90 8.41 18.68 -8.86
CA ALA A 90 9.00 18.71 -10.18
C ALA A 90 8.24 17.74 -11.12
N PRO A 91 7.01 18.12 -11.56
CA PRO A 91 6.16 17.24 -12.37
C PRO A 91 6.68 17.04 -13.79
N ASP A 92 7.47 17.97 -14.32
CA ASP A 92 7.96 17.93 -15.71
C ASP A 92 9.35 17.29 -15.85
N SER A 93 10.05 17.06 -14.74
CA SER A 93 11.45 16.60 -14.75
C SER A 93 11.65 15.39 -13.83
N PRO A 94 11.91 14.19 -14.38
CA PRO A 94 12.14 12.99 -13.56
C PRO A 94 13.43 13.09 -12.73
N ASP A 95 14.46 13.78 -13.21
CA ASP A 95 15.73 13.96 -12.49
C ASP A 95 15.57 14.89 -11.29
N GLU A 96 14.81 15.98 -11.44
CA GLU A 96 14.51 16.87 -10.31
C GLU A 96 13.56 16.22 -9.32
N GLY A 97 12.57 15.46 -9.79
CA GLY A 97 11.70 14.64 -8.94
C GLY A 97 12.50 13.65 -8.10
N ALA A 98 13.49 12.99 -8.72
CA ALA A 98 14.37 12.07 -7.99
C ALA A 98 15.20 12.78 -6.92
N LYS A 99 15.77 13.94 -7.22
CA LYS A 99 16.47 14.75 -6.21
C LYS A 99 15.53 15.15 -5.07
N ALA A 100 14.30 15.55 -5.39
CA ALA A 100 13.31 15.93 -4.39
C ALA A 100 12.93 14.76 -3.46
N VAL A 101 12.90 13.52 -3.96
CA VAL A 101 12.69 12.31 -3.14
C VAL A 101 13.88 12.03 -2.24
N LEU A 102 15.11 12.17 -2.74
CA LEU A 102 16.32 11.98 -1.94
C LEU A 102 16.42 13.04 -0.83
N SER A 103 16.14 14.31 -1.14
CA SER A 103 16.09 15.37 -0.12
C SER A 103 15.00 15.11 0.93
N LEU A 104 13.89 14.47 0.55
CA LEU A 104 12.88 14.05 1.53
C LEU A 104 13.44 13.01 2.50
N LEU A 105 14.27 12.06 2.06
CA LEU A 105 14.86 11.06 2.94
C LEU A 105 15.84 11.67 3.94
N ASP A 106 16.63 12.65 3.52
CA ASP A 106 17.57 13.33 4.42
C ASP A 106 16.81 14.10 5.51
N ASN A 107 15.67 14.70 5.16
CA ASN A 107 14.80 15.39 6.12
C ASN A 107 13.99 14.39 6.98
N ALA A 108 13.50 13.29 6.39
CA ALA A 108 12.65 12.32 7.06
C ALA A 108 13.41 11.40 8.04
N ARG A 109 14.73 11.29 7.92
CA ARG A 109 15.58 10.69 8.97
C ARG A 109 15.44 11.39 10.33
N ILE A 110 14.91 12.61 10.36
CA ILE A 110 14.58 13.33 11.61
C ILE A 110 13.26 12.81 12.23
N ASP A 111 12.33 12.28 11.42
CA ASP A 111 10.98 11.86 11.84
C ASP A 111 10.82 10.33 12.00
N ALA A 112 11.75 9.53 11.47
CA ALA A 112 11.66 8.07 11.32
C ALA A 112 11.69 7.24 12.64
N ALA A 113 11.66 7.88 13.82
CA ALA A 113 11.66 7.18 15.10
C ALA A 113 10.32 6.47 15.45
N HIS A 114 9.25 6.62 14.66
CA HIS A 114 7.88 6.26 15.10
C HIS A 114 7.04 5.33 14.22
N HIS A 115 7.59 4.64 13.20
CA HIS A 115 6.75 3.73 12.41
C HIS A 115 7.45 2.44 11.99
N VAL A 116 7.55 1.49 12.93
CA VAL A 116 7.80 0.08 12.63
C VAL A 116 6.45 -0.61 12.57
N ILE A 117 6.13 -1.27 11.45
CA ILE A 117 5.12 -2.32 11.45
C ILE A 117 5.74 -3.58 10.84
N ASP A 118 5.76 -4.60 11.69
CA ASP A 118 6.32 -5.93 11.53
C ASP A 118 5.76 -6.64 10.28
N ALA A 119 6.66 -7.19 9.48
CA ALA A 119 6.36 -7.97 8.29
C ALA A 119 6.34 -9.45 8.69
N SER A 120 5.27 -9.87 9.36
CA SER A 120 5.13 -11.26 9.80
C SER A 120 3.67 -11.70 9.82
N GLU A 121 2.97 -11.58 8.69
CA GLU A 121 1.82 -12.46 8.41
C GLU A 121 1.83 -12.83 6.93
N GLU A 122 2.06 -14.12 6.71
CA GLU A 122 2.24 -14.83 5.45
C GLU A 122 1.04 -14.60 4.52
N GLU A 123 1.33 -14.28 3.25
CA GLU A 123 0.34 -14.15 2.19
C GLU A 123 -0.44 -15.46 2.06
N ARG A 124 -1.57 -15.59 2.77
CA ARG A 124 -2.51 -16.68 2.51
C ARG A 124 -3.12 -16.42 1.14
N PRO A 125 -2.87 -17.26 0.12
CA PRO A 125 -3.45 -17.06 -1.19
C PRO A 125 -4.98 -17.07 -1.07
N LEU A 126 -5.65 -16.16 -1.78
CA LEU A 126 -7.10 -16.18 -1.91
C LEU A 126 -7.51 -17.57 -2.37
N HIS A 127 -8.24 -18.30 -1.53
CA HIS A 127 -8.83 -19.57 -1.90
C HIS A 127 -9.61 -19.41 -3.21
N ALA A 128 -9.15 -20.09 -4.26
CA ALA A 128 -9.93 -20.34 -5.45
C ALA A 128 -11.12 -21.21 -5.04
N THR A 129 -12.27 -20.57 -4.80
CA THR A 129 -13.54 -21.28 -4.68
C THR A 129 -14.49 -20.80 -5.77
N ALA A 130 -15.09 -21.80 -6.40
CA ALA A 130 -16.19 -21.76 -7.37
C ALA A 130 -15.81 -21.47 -8.84
N ASP A 131 -15.45 -22.53 -9.58
CA ASP A 131 -16.39 -23.05 -10.57
C ASP A 131 -16.11 -24.53 -10.92
N ALA A 132 -16.66 -25.44 -10.10
CA ALA A 132 -16.71 -26.88 -10.38
C ALA A 132 -18.02 -27.45 -9.82
N ALA A 133 -19.14 -26.86 -10.20
CA ALA A 133 -20.47 -27.38 -9.87
C ALA A 133 -21.53 -26.93 -10.88
N ARG A 134 -21.37 -27.31 -12.15
CA ARG A 134 -22.49 -27.43 -13.10
C ARG A 134 -22.27 -28.64 -14.01
N GLY A 135 -22.68 -29.80 -13.50
CA GLY A 135 -23.33 -30.83 -14.31
C GLY A 135 -24.85 -30.75 -14.11
N PRO A 136 -25.67 -31.54 -14.80
CA PRO A 136 -25.32 -32.77 -15.54
C PRO A 136 -24.96 -32.55 -17.02
#